data_AF-A0A8D5U5I4-F1
#
_entry.id   AF-A0A8D5U5I4-F1
#
_cell.length_a   1.000
_cell.length_b   1.000
_cell.length_c   1.000
_cell.angle_alpha   90.00
_cell.angle_beta   90.00
_cell.angle_gamma   90.00
#
_symmetry.space_group_name_H-M   'P 1'
#
loop_
_entity.id
_entity.type
_entity.pdbx_description
1 polymer ?
#
loop_
_entity_poly.entity_id
_entity_poly.type
_entity_poly.pdbx_seq_one_letter_code
_entity_poly.pdbx_strand_id
1 'polypeptide(L)'
;MVDESKFYSNDPREVLDFYEQFENREGLISWMRERPTAEIKIKESETGDGEVVVVIPSINEEYQKRVLTVFEGLKVVFVISGGKFFNYARSVNAGVRYALENFSPSWIVVSNDDVYKVDQSKVLVDELSTLGGSDVELVYADRGKYHSYKMYLFKIAEYFPEMIVKFGKITRNPIITVQGEAYARFWKRFNTPYLAMMESQMGPLRGPLKKIIGEEVASFYNVGSFFIIPRWVAERGNVLDPIFINSHEDVWLSLSTRKKEFIRYRIREDFGGTLGWTPARFARVFCNEVYLSYLLDTHVEIIKGSN
;
A
#
# COMPACT_ATOMS: atom_id res chain seq x y z
N MET A 1 -20.89 -21.91 -1.39
CA MET A 1 -20.86 -20.64 -0.64
C MET A 1 -19.46 -20.51 -0.06
N VAL A 2 -18.78 -19.38 -0.25
CA VAL A 2 -17.40 -19.17 0.22
C VAL A 2 -17.43 -19.00 1.75
N ASP A 3 -16.67 -19.82 2.46
CA ASP A 3 -16.42 -19.67 3.88
C ASP A 3 -15.37 -18.57 4.11
N GLU A 4 -15.83 -17.35 4.35
CA GLU A 4 -14.98 -16.19 4.58
C GLU A 4 -14.23 -16.22 5.92
N SER A 5 -14.67 -17.04 6.89
CA SER A 5 -14.05 -17.07 8.21
C SER A 5 -12.58 -17.47 8.12
N LYS A 6 -12.26 -18.35 7.17
CA LYS A 6 -10.91 -18.80 6.83
C LYS A 6 -9.98 -17.66 6.42
N PHE A 7 -10.45 -16.68 5.65
CA PHE A 7 -9.63 -15.53 5.25
C PHE A 7 -9.18 -14.70 6.46
N TYR A 8 -10.05 -14.56 7.47
CA TYR A 8 -9.79 -13.77 8.68
C TYR A 8 -9.10 -14.57 9.79
N SER A 9 -8.77 -15.84 9.56
CA SER A 9 -8.10 -16.67 10.55
C SER A 9 -6.69 -16.18 10.91
N ASN A 10 -6.26 -16.48 12.14
CA ASN A 10 -4.87 -16.30 12.55
C ASN A 10 -4.00 -17.52 12.20
N ASP A 11 -4.58 -18.64 11.76
CA ASP A 11 -3.84 -19.77 11.20
C ASP A 11 -3.58 -19.51 9.70
N PRO A 12 -2.32 -19.35 9.26
CA PRO A 12 -2.01 -19.18 7.84
C PRO A 12 -2.53 -20.32 6.96
N ARG A 13 -2.65 -21.54 7.48
CA ARG A 13 -3.15 -22.69 6.69
C ARG A 13 -4.62 -22.53 6.33
N GLU A 14 -5.43 -22.04 7.26
CA GLU A 14 -6.83 -21.73 6.99
C GLU A 14 -6.95 -20.63 5.93
N VAL A 15 -6.07 -19.62 5.97
CA VAL A 15 -6.01 -18.59 4.92
C VAL A 15 -5.63 -19.19 3.55
N LEU A 16 -4.75 -20.18 3.51
CA LEU A 16 -4.44 -20.87 2.25
C LEU A 16 -5.63 -21.73 1.77
N ASP A 17 -6.33 -22.40 2.69
CA ASP A 17 -7.54 -23.18 2.37
C ASP A 17 -8.71 -22.29 1.92
N PHE A 18 -8.71 -21.01 2.30
CA PHE A 18 -9.65 -20.05 1.74
C PHE A 18 -9.49 -19.92 0.22
N TYR A 19 -8.25 -19.86 -0.29
CA TYR A 19 -7.98 -19.74 -1.72
C TYR A 19 -8.37 -20.99 -2.52
N GLU A 20 -8.42 -22.17 -1.90
CA GLU A 20 -8.89 -23.39 -2.57
C GLU A 20 -10.38 -23.34 -2.97
N GLN A 21 -11.15 -22.43 -2.39
CA GLN A 21 -12.58 -22.28 -2.68
C GLN A 21 -12.87 -21.59 -4.03
N PHE A 22 -11.84 -21.06 -4.70
CA PHE A 22 -11.98 -20.34 -5.96
C PHE A 22 -11.43 -21.16 -7.12
N GLU A 23 -12.22 -21.24 -8.20
CA GLU A 23 -11.84 -21.95 -9.43
C GLU A 23 -10.77 -21.18 -10.23
N ASN A 24 -10.86 -19.85 -10.26
CA ASN A 24 -10.04 -18.98 -11.10
C ASN A 24 -9.87 -17.58 -10.49
N ARG A 25 -9.05 -16.77 -11.17
CA ARG A 25 -8.71 -15.38 -10.81
C ARG A 25 -9.95 -14.50 -10.68
N GLU A 26 -10.86 -14.63 -11.63
CA GLU A 26 -12.06 -13.81 -11.74
C GLU A 26 -12.99 -14.02 -10.55
N GLY A 27 -13.16 -15.28 -10.11
CA GLY A 27 -13.93 -15.61 -8.91
C GLY A 27 -13.37 -14.97 -7.64
N LEU A 28 -12.04 -15.00 -7.46
CA LEU A 28 -11.40 -14.37 -6.31
C LEU A 28 -11.54 -12.83 -6.33
N ILE A 29 -11.33 -12.21 -7.49
CA ILE A 29 -11.47 -10.75 -7.64
C ILE A 29 -12.92 -10.30 -7.43
N SER A 30 -13.91 -11.06 -7.93
CA SER A 30 -15.32 -10.77 -7.67
C SER A 30 -15.63 -10.80 -6.18
N TRP A 31 -15.14 -11.80 -5.45
CA TRP A 31 -15.25 -11.82 -3.99
C TRP A 31 -14.58 -10.59 -3.34
N MET A 32 -13.37 -10.21 -3.77
CA MET A 32 -12.68 -9.01 -3.23
C MET A 32 -13.51 -7.73 -3.41
N ARG A 33 -14.15 -7.56 -4.57
CA ARG A 33 -15.03 -6.43 -4.90
C ARG A 33 -16.27 -6.37 -4.01
N GLU A 34 -16.90 -7.52 -3.78
CA GLU A 34 -18.18 -7.64 -3.06
C GLU A 34 -18.03 -7.57 -1.54
N ARG A 35 -16.80 -7.51 -1.02
CA ARG A 35 -16.55 -7.44 0.43
C ARG A 35 -17.28 -6.25 1.08
N PRO A 36 -17.95 -6.46 2.22
CA PRO A 36 -18.48 -5.37 3.05
C PRO A 36 -17.40 -4.35 3.42
N THR A 37 -17.82 -3.14 3.76
CA THR A 37 -16.95 -2.10 4.30
C THR A 37 -17.11 -2.06 5.81
N ALA A 38 -16.01 -2.02 6.56
CA ALA A 38 -16.07 -1.74 7.99
C ALA A 38 -16.67 -0.36 8.26
N GLU A 39 -17.17 -0.13 9.48
CA GLU A 39 -17.60 1.20 9.88
C GLU A 39 -16.43 2.20 9.76
N ILE A 40 -16.72 3.39 9.24
CA ILE A 40 -15.75 4.48 9.10
C ILE A 40 -16.32 5.68 9.86
N LYS A 41 -15.54 6.18 10.83
CA LYS A 41 -15.81 7.44 11.53
C LYS A 41 -14.73 8.44 11.17
N ILE A 42 -15.11 9.70 11.01
CA ILE A 42 -14.16 10.79 10.72
C ILE A 42 -14.11 11.73 11.91
N LYS A 43 -12.90 12.13 12.28
CA LYS A 43 -12.62 13.11 13.33
C LYS A 43 -11.55 14.07 12.84
N GLU A 44 -11.77 15.37 12.96
CA GLU A 44 -10.78 16.38 12.59
C GLU A 44 -10.03 16.96 13.80
N SER A 45 -8.87 17.56 13.56
CA SER A 45 -8.18 18.40 14.54
C SER A 45 -8.93 19.72 14.74
N GLU A 46 -8.98 20.20 15.99
CA GLU A 46 -9.67 21.46 16.34
C GLU A 46 -9.10 22.66 15.59
N THR A 47 -7.78 22.69 15.40
CA THR A 47 -7.03 23.76 14.74
C THR A 47 -6.22 23.23 13.56
N GLY A 48 -5.66 24.14 12.76
CA GLY A 48 -4.79 23.84 11.63
C GLY A 48 -5.26 24.48 10.32
N ASP A 49 -4.29 24.81 9.46
CA ASP A 49 -4.54 25.37 8.14
C ASP A 49 -5.12 24.32 7.17
N GLY A 50 -6.18 24.69 6.45
CA GLY A 50 -6.86 23.85 5.47
C GLY A 50 -6.23 23.86 4.08
N GLU A 51 -5.20 24.67 3.82
CA GLU A 51 -4.49 24.66 2.53
C GLU A 51 -3.79 23.33 2.26
N VAL A 52 -3.18 22.74 3.30
CA VAL A 52 -2.60 21.39 3.27
C VAL A 52 -3.30 20.54 4.33
N VAL A 53 -4.11 19.58 3.89
CA VAL A 53 -4.86 18.70 4.78
C VAL A 53 -4.17 17.35 4.88
N VAL A 54 -4.02 16.83 6.09
CA VAL A 54 -3.41 15.52 6.35
C VAL A 54 -4.48 14.50 6.70
N VAL A 55 -4.63 13.47 5.88
CA VAL A 55 -5.57 12.34 6.06
C VAL A 55 -4.84 11.16 6.68
N ILE A 56 -5.36 10.67 7.81
CA ILE A 56 -4.67 9.68 8.65
C ILE A 56 -5.64 8.57 9.07
N PRO A 57 -5.59 7.40 8.41
CA PRO A 57 -6.29 6.22 8.88
C PRO A 57 -5.68 5.76 10.21
N SER A 58 -6.48 5.70 11.28
CA SER A 58 -6.00 5.31 12.61
C SER A 58 -7.11 4.82 13.53
N ILE A 59 -6.83 3.75 14.28
CA ILE A 59 -7.65 3.31 15.42
C ILE A 59 -6.95 3.46 16.77
N ASN A 60 -5.67 3.88 16.77
CA ASN A 60 -4.85 3.97 17.96
C ASN A 60 -4.81 5.42 18.47
N GLU A 61 -5.47 5.69 19.58
CA GLU A 61 -5.52 7.04 20.17
C GLU A 61 -4.15 7.61 20.55
N GLU A 62 -3.18 6.77 20.94
CA GLU A 62 -1.82 7.22 21.25
C GLU A 62 -1.13 7.73 19.98
N TYR A 63 -1.25 6.98 18.89
CA TYR A 63 -0.71 7.36 17.59
C TYR A 63 -1.38 8.62 17.06
N GLN A 64 -2.69 8.77 17.24
CA GLN A 64 -3.41 10.00 16.89
C GLN A 64 -2.85 11.23 17.61
N LYS A 65 -2.58 11.13 18.93
CA LYS A 65 -1.98 12.22 19.70
C LYS A 65 -0.59 12.59 19.20
N ARG A 66 0.26 11.59 18.92
CA ARG A 66 1.61 11.81 18.38
C ARG A 66 1.56 12.52 17.04
N VAL A 67 0.70 12.06 16.16
CA VAL A 67 0.50 12.60 14.82
C VAL A 67 0.14 14.09 14.82
N LEU A 68 -0.67 14.56 15.77
CA LEU A 68 -0.96 16.00 15.91
C LEU A 68 0.30 16.84 16.18
N THR A 69 1.32 16.24 16.81
CA THR A 69 2.62 16.89 17.02
C THR A 69 3.51 16.84 15.76
N VAL A 70 3.36 15.80 14.94
CA VAL A 70 4.08 15.64 13.66
C VAL A 70 3.62 16.67 12.65
N PHE A 71 2.31 16.84 12.50
CA PHE A 71 1.68 17.74 11.55
C PHE A 71 1.15 19.02 12.20
N GLU A 72 1.83 19.48 13.24
CA GLU A 72 1.49 20.70 13.96
C GLU A 72 1.33 21.88 12.98
N GLY A 73 0.23 22.63 13.12
CA GLY A 73 -0.11 23.76 12.24
C GLY A 73 -0.95 23.40 11.01
N LEU A 74 -1.06 22.11 10.65
CA LEU A 74 -1.87 21.65 9.52
C LEU A 74 -3.21 21.09 10.01
N LYS A 75 -4.23 21.14 9.16
CA LYS A 75 -5.52 20.48 9.42
C LYS A 75 -5.34 18.96 9.27
N VAL A 76 -5.68 18.21 10.33
CA VAL A 76 -5.59 16.75 10.34
C VAL A 76 -6.99 16.14 10.35
N VAL A 77 -7.21 15.15 9.49
CA VAL A 77 -8.44 14.35 9.36
C VAL A 77 -8.11 12.91 9.71
N PHE A 78 -8.53 12.47 10.89
CA PHE A 78 -8.47 11.07 11.30
C PHE A 78 -9.62 10.28 10.71
N VAL A 79 -9.28 9.13 10.13
CA VAL A 79 -10.26 8.15 9.64
C VAL A 79 -10.19 6.90 10.52
N ILE A 80 -11.17 6.75 11.39
CA ILE A 80 -11.25 5.70 12.40
C ILE A 80 -12.04 4.52 11.83
N SER A 81 -11.34 3.44 11.48
CA SER A 81 -11.92 2.21 10.94
C SER A 81 -11.06 1.00 11.29
N GLY A 82 -11.69 -0.12 11.66
CA GLY A 82 -10.98 -1.33 12.07
C GLY A 82 -11.86 -2.58 12.07
N GLY A 83 -11.29 -3.70 12.53
CA GLY A 83 -12.00 -4.97 12.69
C GLY A 83 -12.16 -5.78 11.39
N LYS A 84 -13.12 -6.72 11.42
CA LYS A 84 -13.47 -7.54 10.24
C LYS A 84 -13.93 -6.59 9.14
N PHE A 85 -13.39 -6.76 7.94
CA PHE A 85 -13.62 -5.89 6.78
C PHE A 85 -12.91 -4.53 6.75
N PHE A 86 -11.96 -4.28 7.67
CA PHE A 86 -11.07 -3.13 7.52
C PHE A 86 -10.39 -3.12 6.13
N ASN A 87 -10.36 -1.95 5.51
CA ASN A 87 -9.75 -1.72 4.21
C ASN A 87 -9.11 -0.32 4.18
N TYR A 88 -7.79 -0.27 4.13
CA TYR A 88 -6.99 0.95 4.11
C TYR A 88 -7.37 1.89 2.97
N ALA A 89 -7.47 1.39 1.74
CA ALA A 89 -7.85 2.19 0.57
C ALA A 89 -9.22 2.84 0.74
N ARG A 90 -10.22 2.11 1.27
CA ARG A 90 -11.54 2.67 1.56
C ARG A 90 -11.50 3.76 2.63
N SER A 91 -10.70 3.58 3.68
CA SER A 91 -10.49 4.59 4.73
C SER A 91 -9.81 5.85 4.17
N VAL A 92 -8.72 5.71 3.43
CA VAL A 92 -8.02 6.83 2.80
C VAL A 92 -8.97 7.60 1.87
N ASN A 93 -9.68 6.91 0.97
CA ASN A 93 -10.61 7.55 0.04
C ASN A 93 -11.74 8.30 0.77
N ALA A 94 -12.24 7.78 1.89
CA ALA A 94 -13.25 8.48 2.69
C ALA A 94 -12.69 9.76 3.32
N GLY A 95 -11.47 9.72 3.86
CA GLY A 95 -10.81 10.90 4.42
C GLY A 95 -10.44 11.95 3.37
N VAL A 96 -9.97 11.51 2.19
CA VAL A 96 -9.71 12.41 1.04
C VAL A 96 -10.99 13.11 0.60
N ARG A 97 -12.10 12.37 0.45
CA ARG A 97 -13.39 12.95 0.08
C ARG A 97 -13.84 13.99 1.11
N TYR A 98 -13.76 13.65 2.40
CA TYR A 98 -14.08 14.57 3.47
C TYR A 98 -13.20 15.83 3.43
N ALA A 99 -11.90 15.69 3.18
CA ALA A 99 -11.00 16.82 3.08
C ALA A 99 -11.36 17.77 1.93
N LEU A 100 -11.71 17.23 0.77
CA LEU A 100 -12.19 18.01 -0.38
C LEU A 100 -13.47 18.77 -0.06
N GLU A 101 -14.45 18.10 0.56
CA GLU A 101 -15.77 18.65 0.88
C GLU A 101 -15.71 19.78 1.92
N ASN A 102 -14.77 19.72 2.87
CA ASN A 102 -14.78 20.61 4.04
C ASN A 102 -13.71 21.70 4.03
N PHE A 103 -12.60 21.52 3.30
CA PHE A 103 -11.46 22.46 3.39
C PHE A 103 -11.01 23.05 2.07
N SER A 104 -11.40 22.48 0.92
CA SER A 104 -10.85 22.87 -0.38
C SER A 104 -9.32 23.00 -0.34
N PRO A 105 -8.57 21.91 -0.05
CA PRO A 105 -7.12 21.97 0.16
C PRO A 105 -6.36 22.07 -1.16
N SER A 106 -5.26 22.82 -1.23
CA SER A 106 -4.33 22.78 -2.37
C SER A 106 -3.66 21.41 -2.49
N TRP A 107 -3.27 20.84 -1.35
CA TRP A 107 -2.59 19.56 -1.23
C TRP A 107 -3.23 18.66 -0.18
N ILE A 108 -3.29 17.36 -0.47
CA ILE A 108 -3.71 16.35 0.50
C ILE A 108 -2.54 15.42 0.76
N VAL A 109 -2.12 15.38 2.02
CA VAL A 109 -1.12 14.45 2.53
C VAL A 109 -1.86 13.23 3.05
N VAL A 110 -1.44 12.03 2.67
CA VAL A 110 -1.90 10.77 3.26
C VAL A 110 -0.73 10.19 4.04
N SER A 111 -0.95 9.93 5.32
CA SER A 111 0.07 9.38 6.22
C SER A 111 -0.52 8.26 7.07
N ASN A 112 0.29 7.24 7.33
CA ASN A 112 -0.01 6.32 8.43
C ASN A 112 0.09 7.04 9.79
N ASP A 113 -0.46 6.40 10.82
CA ASP A 113 -0.46 6.89 12.19
C ASP A 113 0.83 6.55 12.96
N ASP A 114 1.64 5.64 12.44
CA ASP A 114 2.90 5.17 13.02
C ASP A 114 4.13 6.03 12.68
N VAL A 115 3.95 7.35 12.55
CA VAL A 115 4.99 8.30 12.12
C VAL A 115 5.58 9.18 13.24
N TYR A 116 6.81 9.64 13.02
CA TYR A 116 7.58 10.53 13.89
C TYR A 116 8.07 11.77 13.15
N LYS A 117 8.03 12.90 13.87
CA LYS A 117 8.54 14.18 13.39
C LYS A 117 10.06 14.12 13.21
N VAL A 118 10.52 14.47 12.01
CA VAL A 118 11.93 14.81 11.74
C VAL A 118 12.01 16.29 11.36
N ASP A 119 11.28 16.69 10.34
CA ASP A 119 11.11 18.09 9.97
C ASP A 119 9.78 18.66 10.47
N GLN A 120 9.73 19.96 10.71
CA GLN A 120 8.48 20.67 11.05
C GLN A 120 7.56 20.73 9.82
N SER A 121 6.25 20.77 10.04
CA SER A 121 5.24 20.89 8.97
C SER A 121 5.47 22.09 8.04
N LYS A 122 6.10 23.16 8.54
CA LYS A 122 6.47 24.31 7.71
C LYS A 122 7.38 23.92 6.53
N VAL A 123 8.31 22.98 6.71
CA VAL A 123 9.19 22.51 5.62
C VAL A 123 8.36 21.83 4.54
N LEU A 124 7.36 21.04 4.92
CA LEU A 124 6.42 20.41 3.99
C LEU A 124 5.65 21.45 3.17
N VAL A 125 5.08 22.47 3.83
CA VAL A 125 4.35 23.55 3.17
C VAL A 125 5.26 24.35 2.23
N ASP A 126 6.45 24.72 2.70
CA ASP A 126 7.41 25.50 1.91
C ASP A 126 7.85 24.73 0.66
N GLU A 127 8.15 23.42 0.76
CA GLU A 127 8.50 22.60 -0.41
C GLU A 127 7.32 22.44 -1.38
N LEU A 128 6.11 22.19 -0.88
CA LEU A 128 4.92 22.08 -1.72
C LEU A 128 4.59 23.38 -2.47
N SER A 129 4.89 24.54 -1.87
CA SER A 129 4.71 25.84 -2.53
C SER A 129 5.57 25.99 -3.79
N THR A 130 6.72 25.30 -3.86
CA THR A 130 7.60 25.33 -5.04
C THR A 130 7.04 24.56 -6.23
N LEU A 131 6.05 23.68 -5.99
CA LEU A 131 5.38 22.89 -7.01
C LEU A 131 4.11 23.57 -7.58
N GLY A 132 3.82 24.81 -7.15
CA GLY A 132 2.66 25.57 -7.61
C GLY A 132 2.65 25.73 -9.15
N GLY A 133 1.54 25.30 -9.78
CA GLY A 133 1.38 25.34 -11.24
C GLY A 133 2.06 24.19 -11.99
N SER A 134 2.66 23.21 -11.30
CA SER A 134 3.16 21.98 -11.91
C SER A 134 2.02 21.01 -12.26
N ASP A 135 2.27 20.12 -13.20
CA ASP A 135 1.38 19.03 -13.59
C ASP A 135 1.63 17.73 -12.80
N VAL A 136 2.30 17.83 -11.65
CA VAL A 136 2.64 16.70 -10.77
C VAL A 136 1.39 16.02 -10.23
N GLU A 137 1.34 14.69 -10.33
CA GLU A 137 0.23 13.86 -9.86
C GLU A 137 0.47 13.26 -8.47
N LEU A 138 1.73 12.96 -8.16
CA LEU A 138 2.12 12.29 -6.91
C LEU A 138 3.46 12.82 -6.41
N VAL A 139 3.48 13.22 -5.15
CA VAL A 139 4.67 13.76 -4.50
C VAL A 139 5.14 12.80 -3.41
N TYR A 140 6.42 12.48 -3.48
CA TYR A 140 7.17 11.67 -2.51
C TYR A 140 7.88 12.58 -1.51
N ALA A 141 7.95 12.14 -0.26
CA ALA A 141 8.86 12.71 0.73
C ALA A 141 10.32 12.31 0.43
N ASP A 142 11.27 12.80 1.22
CA ASP A 142 12.65 12.31 1.17
C ASP A 142 12.67 10.79 1.45
N ARG A 143 13.70 10.10 0.97
CA ARG A 143 13.71 8.63 0.97
C ARG A 143 13.68 8.06 2.39
N GLY A 144 12.64 7.29 2.67
CA GLY A 144 12.41 6.60 3.93
C GLY A 144 12.73 5.10 3.89
N LYS A 145 12.49 4.43 5.01
CA LYS A 145 12.59 2.96 5.09
C LYS A 145 11.29 2.30 4.64
N TYR A 146 10.16 2.93 4.89
CA TYR A 146 8.83 2.41 4.64
C TYR A 146 7.87 3.44 3.99
N HIS A 147 8.40 4.61 3.64
CA HIS A 147 7.85 5.47 2.58
C HIS A 147 8.92 5.78 1.54
N SER A 148 8.49 6.16 0.34
CA SER A 148 9.38 6.63 -0.74
C SER A 148 10.60 5.71 -0.99
N TYR A 149 10.35 4.40 -0.96
CA TYR A 149 11.39 3.37 -1.05
C TYR A 149 11.39 2.67 -2.42
N LYS A 150 12.54 2.14 -2.82
CA LYS A 150 12.68 1.48 -4.13
C LYS A 150 12.00 0.10 -4.11
N MET A 151 11.18 -0.15 -5.12
CA MET A 151 10.57 -1.44 -5.43
C MET A 151 10.92 -1.91 -6.84
N TYR A 152 10.78 -3.20 -7.03
CA TYR A 152 10.96 -3.88 -8.30
C TYR A 152 9.74 -4.76 -8.56
N LEU A 153 9.28 -4.73 -9.80
CA LEU A 153 8.24 -5.61 -10.30
C LEU A 153 8.91 -6.68 -11.16
N PHE A 154 8.71 -7.95 -10.80
CA PHE A 154 9.24 -9.07 -11.57
C PHE A 154 8.11 -9.84 -12.21
N LYS A 155 8.36 -10.36 -13.42
CA LYS A 155 7.68 -11.53 -13.93
C LYS A 155 8.46 -12.77 -13.49
N ILE A 156 7.88 -13.57 -12.60
CA ILE A 156 8.60 -14.62 -11.89
C ILE A 156 8.94 -15.80 -12.81
N ALA A 157 10.10 -16.41 -12.60
CA ALA A 157 10.50 -17.64 -13.28
C ALA A 157 9.66 -18.82 -12.78
N GLU A 158 9.42 -19.83 -13.63
CA GLU A 158 8.54 -20.96 -13.29
C GLU A 158 9.00 -21.75 -12.05
N TYR A 159 10.32 -21.82 -11.81
CA TYR A 159 10.89 -22.53 -10.67
C TYR A 159 10.88 -21.70 -9.37
N PHE A 160 10.61 -20.40 -9.46
CA PHE A 160 10.77 -19.47 -8.35
C PHE A 160 9.85 -19.80 -7.16
N PRO A 161 8.54 -20.07 -7.33
CA PRO A 161 7.64 -20.41 -6.22
C PRO A 161 8.10 -21.59 -5.36
N GLU A 162 8.53 -22.69 -5.98
CA GLU A 162 9.01 -23.87 -5.24
C GLU A 162 10.33 -23.59 -4.50
N MET A 163 11.17 -22.76 -5.09
CA MET A 163 12.46 -22.40 -4.51
C MET A 163 12.31 -21.45 -3.31
N ILE A 164 11.37 -20.49 -3.36
CA ILE A 164 11.09 -19.63 -2.19
C ILE A 164 10.50 -20.42 -1.01
N VAL A 165 9.70 -21.47 -1.26
CA VAL A 165 9.23 -22.39 -0.19
C VAL A 165 10.43 -23.07 0.48
N LYS A 166 11.34 -23.65 -0.31
CA LYS A 166 12.54 -24.32 0.20
C LYS A 166 13.42 -23.34 0.98
N PHE A 167 13.63 -22.14 0.44
CA PHE A 167 14.40 -21.09 1.10
C PHE A 167 13.79 -20.66 2.43
N GLY A 168 12.46 -20.47 2.49
CA GLY A 168 11.73 -20.17 3.72
C GLY A 168 11.93 -21.25 4.78
N LYS A 169 11.84 -22.54 4.40
CA LYS A 169 12.06 -23.68 5.31
C LYS A 169 13.51 -23.75 5.81
N ILE A 170 14.50 -23.57 4.93
CA ILE A 170 15.93 -23.58 5.27
C ILE A 170 16.26 -22.44 6.25
N THR A 171 15.76 -21.24 5.98
CA THR A 171 15.97 -20.06 6.83
C THR A 171 15.09 -20.04 8.07
N ARG A 172 14.17 -21.00 8.22
CA ARG A 172 13.14 -21.06 9.27
C ARG A 172 12.32 -19.76 9.36
N ASN A 173 12.12 -19.09 8.22
CA ASN A 173 11.34 -17.87 8.14
C ASN A 173 9.88 -18.22 7.77
N PRO A 174 8.93 -18.15 8.72
CA PRO A 174 7.56 -18.59 8.48
C PRO A 174 6.81 -17.68 7.49
N ILE A 175 7.22 -16.42 7.35
CA ILE A 175 6.59 -15.47 6.42
C ILE A 175 7.00 -15.77 4.99
N ILE A 176 8.29 -15.98 4.74
CA ILE A 176 8.77 -16.39 3.42
C ILE A 176 8.16 -17.74 3.04
N THR A 177 8.07 -18.66 4.00
CA THR A 177 7.49 -19.99 3.77
C THR A 177 6.03 -19.88 3.31
N VAL A 178 5.18 -19.13 4.03
CA VAL A 178 3.75 -19.05 3.69
C VAL A 178 3.49 -18.28 2.39
N GLN A 179 4.26 -17.22 2.10
CA GLN A 179 4.17 -16.54 0.81
C GLN A 179 4.58 -17.48 -0.33
N GLY A 180 5.68 -18.21 -0.14
CA GLY A 180 6.09 -19.22 -1.10
C GLY A 180 5.05 -20.29 -1.32
N GLU A 181 4.40 -20.78 -0.26
CA GLU A 181 3.35 -21.80 -0.34
C GLU A 181 2.10 -21.28 -1.06
N ALA A 182 1.70 -20.03 -0.81
CA ALA A 182 0.61 -19.39 -1.54
C ALA A 182 0.93 -19.33 -3.04
N TYR A 183 2.11 -18.84 -3.41
CA TYR A 183 2.54 -18.81 -4.80
C TYR A 183 2.58 -20.22 -5.39
N ALA A 184 3.30 -21.17 -4.79
CA ALA A 184 3.48 -22.51 -5.33
C ALA A 184 2.14 -23.23 -5.60
N ARG A 185 1.15 -23.06 -4.72
CA ARG A 185 -0.18 -23.67 -4.87
C ARG A 185 -1.05 -22.99 -5.92
N PHE A 186 -1.02 -21.66 -6.01
CA PHE A 186 -2.11 -20.91 -6.64
C PHE A 186 -1.70 -20.03 -7.82
N TRP A 187 -0.41 -19.73 -8.01
CA TRP A 187 0.02 -18.74 -9.01
C TRP A 187 -0.42 -19.07 -10.44
N LYS A 188 -0.38 -20.36 -10.83
CA LYS A 188 -0.87 -20.81 -12.14
C LYS A 188 -2.39 -20.75 -12.23
N ARG A 189 -3.10 -21.16 -11.18
CA ARG A 189 -4.57 -21.19 -11.13
C ARG A 189 -5.15 -19.79 -11.29
N PHE A 190 -4.53 -18.81 -10.64
CA PHE A 190 -4.99 -17.42 -10.67
C PHE A 190 -4.22 -16.54 -11.65
N ASN A 191 -3.39 -17.11 -12.54
CA ASN A 191 -2.58 -16.36 -13.48
C ASN A 191 -1.90 -15.12 -12.83
N THR A 192 -1.07 -15.39 -11.82
CA THR A 192 -0.34 -14.40 -11.02
C THR A 192 1.16 -14.49 -11.31
N PRO A 193 1.62 -14.09 -12.52
CA PRO A 193 3.03 -14.19 -12.87
C PRO A 193 3.87 -13.03 -12.34
N TYR A 194 3.24 -11.99 -11.79
CA TYR A 194 3.96 -10.81 -11.30
C TYR A 194 4.14 -10.85 -9.78
N LEU A 195 5.28 -10.35 -9.32
CA LEU A 195 5.63 -10.21 -7.92
C LEU A 195 6.28 -8.84 -7.69
N ALA A 196 5.72 -8.05 -6.78
CA ALA A 196 6.30 -6.79 -6.34
C ALA A 196 7.20 -7.03 -5.10
N MET A 197 8.46 -6.58 -5.15
CA MET A 197 9.42 -6.74 -4.06
C MET A 197 10.10 -5.43 -3.71
N MET A 198 10.26 -5.17 -2.41
CA MET A 198 11.06 -4.06 -1.90
C MET A 198 12.55 -4.33 -2.09
N GLU A 199 13.33 -3.29 -2.37
CA GLU A 199 14.80 -3.43 -2.48
C GLU A 199 15.43 -4.04 -1.22
N SER A 200 14.94 -3.65 -0.04
CA SER A 200 15.41 -4.13 1.25
C SER A 200 15.22 -5.64 1.45
N GLN A 201 14.19 -6.25 0.82
CA GLN A 201 13.93 -7.68 0.90
C GLN A 201 14.95 -8.51 0.13
N MET A 202 15.63 -7.92 -0.86
CA MET A 202 16.65 -8.61 -1.65
C MET A 202 18.03 -8.62 -0.99
N GLY A 203 18.24 -7.78 0.02
CA GLY A 203 19.47 -7.75 0.80
C GLY A 203 20.75 -7.49 -0.02
N PRO A 204 21.93 -7.87 0.49
CA PRO A 204 23.21 -7.59 -0.16
C PRO A 204 23.41 -8.37 -1.48
N LEU A 205 22.64 -9.42 -1.72
CA LEU A 205 22.70 -10.27 -2.93
C LEU A 205 21.72 -9.83 -4.02
N ARG A 206 21.26 -8.57 -4.00
CA ARG A 206 20.24 -8.04 -4.93
C ARG A 206 20.53 -8.34 -6.41
N GLY A 207 21.78 -8.22 -6.86
CA GLY A 207 22.14 -8.46 -8.26
C GLY A 207 21.88 -9.92 -8.70
N PRO A 208 22.53 -10.90 -8.05
CA PRO A 208 22.26 -12.32 -8.29
C PRO A 208 20.80 -12.71 -8.07
N LEU A 209 20.15 -12.18 -7.02
CA LEU A 209 18.79 -12.58 -6.66
C LEU A 209 17.76 -12.14 -7.71
N LYS A 210 17.93 -10.96 -8.32
CA LYS A 210 17.08 -10.51 -9.44
C LYS A 210 16.97 -11.55 -10.56
N LYS A 211 18.10 -12.12 -10.98
CA LYS A 211 18.15 -13.14 -12.04
C LYS A 211 17.47 -14.46 -11.65
N ILE A 212 17.45 -14.75 -10.35
CA ILE A 212 16.82 -15.94 -9.78
C ILE A 212 15.30 -15.74 -9.66
N ILE A 213 14.85 -14.51 -9.33
CA ILE A 213 13.43 -14.18 -9.22
C ILE A 213 12.74 -14.32 -10.57
N GLY A 214 13.32 -13.69 -11.60
CA GLY A 214 12.77 -13.71 -12.95
C GLY A 214 13.18 -12.50 -13.77
N GLU A 215 12.30 -12.07 -14.68
CA GLU A 215 12.49 -10.89 -15.51
C GLU A 215 12.05 -9.65 -14.76
N GLU A 216 12.93 -8.65 -14.63
CA GLU A 216 12.57 -7.33 -14.08
C GLU A 216 11.74 -6.58 -15.13
N VAL A 217 10.47 -6.34 -14.81
CA VAL A 217 9.51 -5.65 -15.68
C VAL A 217 9.57 -4.14 -15.48
N ALA A 218 9.75 -3.70 -14.23
CA ALA A 218 9.85 -2.29 -13.87
C ALA A 218 10.59 -2.10 -12.54
N SER A 219 11.15 -0.91 -12.35
CA SER A 219 11.67 -0.46 -11.05
C SER A 219 11.18 0.95 -10.74
N PHE A 220 10.62 1.16 -9.55
CA PHE A 220 9.91 2.40 -9.22
C PHE A 220 10.09 2.73 -7.73
N TYR A 221 9.75 3.96 -7.35
CA TYR A 221 9.63 4.33 -5.95
C TYR A 221 8.20 4.12 -5.51
N ASN A 222 8.01 3.36 -4.43
CA ASN A 222 6.72 3.16 -3.81
C ASN A 222 6.50 4.19 -2.70
N VAL A 223 5.28 4.72 -2.63
CA VAL A 223 4.90 5.69 -1.62
C VAL A 223 4.87 5.11 -0.22
N GLY A 224 4.43 3.86 -0.06
CA GLY A 224 4.34 3.20 1.23
C GLY A 224 3.44 3.97 2.22
N SER A 225 3.99 4.30 3.39
CA SER A 225 3.26 4.91 4.51
C SER A 225 2.98 6.41 4.37
N PHE A 226 3.51 7.09 3.35
CA PHE A 226 3.37 8.54 3.19
C PHE A 226 3.38 8.95 1.72
N PHE A 227 2.37 9.72 1.31
CA PHE A 227 2.35 10.39 0.01
C PHE A 227 1.52 11.65 0.02
N ILE A 228 1.70 12.46 -1.02
CA ILE A 228 0.99 13.72 -1.18
C ILE A 228 0.45 13.79 -2.60
N ILE A 229 -0.79 14.26 -2.73
CA ILE A 229 -1.46 14.49 -4.01
C ILE A 229 -2.00 15.92 -4.07
N PRO A 230 -2.05 16.55 -5.25
CA PRO A 230 -2.75 17.81 -5.41
C PRO A 230 -4.26 17.59 -5.44
N ARG A 231 -5.03 18.65 -5.15
CA ARG A 231 -6.50 18.64 -5.19
C ARG A 231 -7.07 18.00 -6.45
N TRP A 232 -6.56 18.42 -7.61
CA TRP A 232 -7.11 17.99 -8.90
C TRP A 232 -6.95 16.49 -9.16
N VAL A 233 -5.98 15.82 -8.52
CA VAL A 233 -5.87 14.35 -8.55
C VAL A 233 -6.94 13.73 -7.67
N ALA A 234 -7.11 14.26 -6.45
CA ALA A 234 -8.12 13.80 -5.51
C ALA A 234 -9.56 13.97 -6.06
N GLU A 235 -9.82 15.01 -6.84
CA GLU A 235 -11.13 15.28 -7.46
C GLU A 235 -11.50 14.26 -8.56
N ARG A 236 -10.56 13.46 -9.06
CA ARG A 236 -10.84 12.41 -10.07
C ARG A 236 -11.58 11.20 -9.49
N GLY A 237 -11.73 11.11 -8.17
CA GLY A 237 -12.46 10.05 -7.49
C GLY A 237 -11.61 9.33 -6.45
N ASN A 238 -11.60 8.00 -6.48
CA ASN A 238 -10.81 7.22 -5.53
C ASN A 238 -9.32 7.34 -5.87
N VAL A 239 -8.53 7.76 -4.88
CA VAL A 239 -7.07 7.87 -4.97
C VAL A 239 -6.42 6.49 -4.93
N LEU A 240 -6.92 5.62 -4.05
CA LEU A 240 -6.47 4.24 -3.91
C LEU A 240 -7.56 3.29 -4.43
N ASP A 241 -7.19 2.21 -5.11
CA ASP A 241 -8.17 1.23 -5.59
C ASP A 241 -8.73 0.42 -4.40
N PRO A 242 -10.04 0.52 -4.10
CA PRO A 242 -10.67 -0.09 -2.92
C PRO A 242 -10.87 -1.62 -3.02
N ILE A 243 -10.49 -2.24 -4.15
CA ILE A 243 -10.51 -3.69 -4.33
C ILE A 243 -9.34 -4.36 -3.60
N PHE A 244 -8.18 -3.68 -3.54
CA PHE A 244 -7.08 -4.14 -2.71
C PHE A 244 -7.49 -4.24 -1.24
N ILE A 245 -6.88 -5.19 -0.54
CA ILE A 245 -7.14 -5.53 0.85
C ILE A 245 -5.86 -5.34 1.65
N ASN A 246 -5.64 -4.10 2.12
CA ASN A 246 -4.57 -3.71 3.04
C ASN A 246 -3.16 -4.09 2.55
N SER A 247 -2.93 -4.00 1.24
CA SER A 247 -1.64 -4.20 0.56
C SER A 247 -1.79 -3.98 -0.95
N HIS A 248 -0.75 -3.43 -1.59
CA HIS A 248 -0.61 -3.17 -3.03
C HIS A 248 -1.44 -2.02 -3.60
N GLU A 249 -2.33 -1.39 -2.83
CA GLU A 249 -2.96 -0.13 -3.24
C GLU A 249 -1.93 0.99 -3.49
N ASP A 250 -0.89 1.05 -2.65
CA ASP A 250 0.25 1.96 -2.74
C ASP A 250 1.18 1.60 -3.90
N VAL A 251 1.41 0.30 -4.11
CA VAL A 251 2.18 -0.24 -5.23
C VAL A 251 1.53 0.15 -6.55
N TRP A 252 0.22 -0.07 -6.68
CA TRP A 252 -0.53 0.28 -7.88
C TRP A 252 -0.57 1.80 -8.10
N LEU A 253 -0.82 2.60 -7.06
CA LEU A 253 -0.76 4.07 -7.15
C LEU A 253 0.59 4.53 -7.70
N SER A 254 1.69 3.99 -7.14
CA SER A 254 3.05 4.34 -7.52
C SER A 254 3.41 3.87 -8.92
N LEU A 255 2.93 2.70 -9.36
CA LEU A 255 3.16 2.18 -10.71
C LEU A 255 2.33 2.94 -11.77
N SER A 256 1.09 3.29 -11.44
CA SER A 256 0.12 3.83 -12.39
C SER A 256 0.20 5.34 -12.60
N THR A 257 0.76 6.05 -11.63
CA THR A 257 0.94 7.50 -11.73
C THR A 257 2.12 7.84 -12.64
N ARG A 258 1.99 8.84 -13.51
CA ARG A 258 3.05 9.21 -14.46
C ARG A 258 3.93 10.34 -13.95
N LYS A 259 3.30 11.41 -13.46
CA LYS A 259 4.00 12.65 -13.11
C LYS A 259 4.30 12.67 -11.62
N LYS A 260 5.57 12.45 -11.29
CA LYS A 260 6.05 12.16 -9.94
C LYS A 260 7.15 13.13 -9.56
N GLU A 261 7.14 13.61 -8.33
CA GLU A 261 8.19 14.52 -7.84
C GLU A 261 8.60 14.18 -6.42
N PHE A 262 9.86 14.47 -6.07
CA PHE A 262 10.35 14.35 -4.70
C PHE A 262 10.48 15.72 -4.07
N ILE A 263 9.99 15.86 -2.83
CA ILE A 263 10.27 17.04 -1.99
C ILE A 263 11.26 16.69 -0.88
N ARG A 264 11.96 17.70 -0.37
CA ARG A 264 12.95 17.57 0.70
C ARG A 264 12.32 17.66 2.09
N TYR A 265 11.23 16.95 2.28
CA TYR A 265 10.58 16.80 3.59
C TYR A 265 10.92 15.45 4.20
N ARG A 266 11.47 15.44 5.42
CA ARG A 266 11.82 14.21 6.12
C ARG A 266 10.78 13.87 7.18
N ILE A 267 10.40 12.61 7.21
CA ILE A 267 9.57 11.97 8.22
C ILE A 267 10.15 10.60 8.54
N ARG A 268 9.77 10.00 9.67
CA ARG A 268 10.14 8.62 10.03
C ARG A 268 8.91 7.83 10.43
N GLU A 269 9.02 6.50 10.42
CA GLU A 269 7.92 5.60 10.76
C GLU A 269 8.40 4.35 11.50
N ASP A 270 7.51 3.76 12.30
CA ASP A 270 7.68 2.41 12.83
C ASP A 270 7.33 1.38 11.75
N PHE A 271 8.14 0.33 11.66
CA PHE A 271 7.89 -0.72 10.70
C PHE A 271 6.88 -1.74 11.25
N GLY A 272 5.66 -1.76 10.68
CA GLY A 272 4.63 -2.75 11.01
C GLY A 272 3.91 -2.51 12.34
N GLY A 273 3.93 -1.27 12.86
CA GLY A 273 3.38 -0.93 14.17
C GLY A 273 1.88 -1.17 14.31
N THR A 274 1.09 -0.87 13.27
CA THR A 274 -0.39 -0.90 13.36
C THR A 274 -1.01 -2.22 12.86
N LEU A 275 -0.46 -2.82 11.80
CA LEU A 275 -1.05 -4.00 11.16
C LEU A 275 -0.36 -5.34 11.50
N GLY A 276 0.76 -5.30 12.25
CA GLY A 276 1.47 -6.48 12.75
C GLY A 276 2.21 -7.32 11.69
N TRP A 277 3.06 -8.24 12.14
CA TRP A 277 3.96 -9.01 11.28
C TRP A 277 3.76 -10.52 11.46
N THR A 278 2.62 -11.05 11.00
CA THR A 278 2.22 -12.45 11.20
C THR A 278 2.16 -13.25 9.89
N PRO A 279 2.47 -14.56 9.88
CA PRO A 279 2.34 -15.40 8.69
C PRO A 279 0.95 -15.36 8.07
N ALA A 280 -0.12 -15.36 8.87
CA ALA A 280 -1.49 -15.27 8.35
C ALA A 280 -1.76 -13.96 7.60
N ARG A 281 -1.18 -12.84 8.03
CA ARG A 281 -1.25 -11.58 7.27
C ARG A 281 -0.59 -11.72 5.91
N PHE A 282 0.61 -12.28 5.85
CA PHE A 282 1.34 -12.45 4.58
C PHE A 282 0.71 -13.50 3.66
N ALA A 283 0.00 -14.50 4.21
CA ALA A 283 -0.86 -15.38 3.43
C ALA A 283 -1.98 -14.60 2.75
N ARG A 284 -2.67 -13.70 3.49
CA ARG A 284 -3.76 -12.87 2.96
C ARG A 284 -3.32 -11.92 1.85
N VAL A 285 -2.06 -11.48 1.85
CA VAL A 285 -1.52 -10.56 0.82
C VAL A 285 -1.62 -11.15 -0.58
N PHE A 286 -1.65 -12.47 -0.72
CA PHE A 286 -1.64 -13.12 -2.03
C PHE A 286 -2.84 -12.73 -2.93
N CYS A 287 -4.02 -12.43 -2.38
CA CYS A 287 -5.12 -11.93 -3.23
C CYS A 287 -4.81 -10.58 -3.89
N ASN A 288 -4.01 -9.75 -3.23
CA ASN A 288 -3.58 -8.47 -3.77
C ASN A 288 -2.58 -8.66 -4.91
N GLU A 289 -1.72 -9.68 -4.85
CA GLU A 289 -0.83 -10.04 -5.97
C GLU A 289 -1.63 -10.53 -7.18
N VAL A 290 -2.68 -11.33 -6.94
CA VAL A 290 -3.63 -11.75 -7.98
C VAL A 290 -4.29 -10.54 -8.65
N TYR A 291 -4.79 -9.59 -7.86
CA TYR A 291 -5.46 -8.40 -8.39
C TYR A 291 -4.47 -7.44 -9.09
N LEU A 292 -3.26 -7.27 -8.55
CA LEU A 292 -2.22 -6.51 -9.23
C LEU A 292 -1.87 -7.15 -10.58
N SER A 293 -1.71 -8.47 -10.64
CA SER A 293 -1.45 -9.18 -11.90
C SER A 293 -2.58 -8.98 -12.91
N TYR A 294 -3.83 -9.00 -12.46
CA TYR A 294 -4.98 -8.65 -13.31
C TYR A 294 -4.86 -7.24 -13.88
N LEU A 295 -4.56 -6.23 -13.05
CA LEU A 295 -4.40 -4.85 -13.51
C LEU A 295 -3.24 -4.67 -14.50
N LEU A 296 -2.12 -5.37 -14.28
CA LEU A 296 -0.97 -5.32 -15.18
C LEU A 296 -1.29 -5.93 -16.55
N ASP A 297 -2.09 -7.00 -16.59
CA ASP A 297 -2.55 -7.62 -17.84
C ASP A 297 -3.56 -6.73 -18.58
N THR A 298 -4.42 -5.99 -17.88
CA THR A 298 -5.45 -5.15 -18.51
C THR A 298 -4.99 -3.73 -18.83
N HIS A 299 -3.89 -3.27 -18.23
CA HIS A 299 -3.36 -1.90 -18.39
C HIS A 299 -1.88 -1.86 -18.80
N VAL A 300 -1.49 -2.74 -19.73
CA VAL A 300 -0.09 -2.90 -20.20
C VAL A 300 0.61 -1.59 -20.59
N GLU A 301 -0.13 -0.63 -21.14
CA GLU A 301 0.42 0.68 -21.55
C GLU A 301 0.90 1.55 -20.39
N ILE A 302 0.42 1.30 -19.17
CA ILE A 302 0.88 1.99 -17.96
C ILE A 302 2.31 1.57 -17.59
N ILE A 303 2.67 0.31 -17.84
CA ILE A 303 3.96 -0.27 -17.45
C ILE A 303 5.08 0.25 -18.35
N LYS A 304 4.82 0.35 -19.67
CA LYS A 304 5.82 0.77 -20.66
C LYS A 304 6.26 2.24 -20.53
N GLY A 305 5.44 3.08 -19.90
CA GLY A 305 5.72 4.50 -19.70
C GLY A 305 6.41 4.85 -18.38
N SER A 306 6.70 3.87 -17.52
CA SER A 306 7.25 4.05 -16.17
C SER A 306 8.77 3.80 -16.07
N ASN A 307 9.45 3.63 -17.20
CA ASN A 307 10.91 3.48 -17.30
C ASN A 307 11.59 4.80 -17.64
#